data_AF-A0A1E4Q620-F1
#
_entry.id   AF-A0A1E4Q620-F1
#
_cell.length_a   1.000
_cell.length_b   1.000
_cell.length_c   1.000
_cell.angle_alpha   90.00
_cell.angle_beta   90.00
_cell.angle_gamma   90.00
#
_symmetry.space_group_name_H-M   'P 1'
#
loop_
_entity.id
_entity.type
_entity.pdbx_description
1 polymer ?
#
loop_
_entity_poly.entity_id
_entity_poly.type
_entity_poly.pdbx_seq_one_letter_code
_entity_poly.pdbx_strand_id
1 'polypeptide(L)'
;MTQRKSYAVGTGLFIVLGFAALAYLATQTTSVANVHQGPSYTVSTHFANVGQLKERAPVKIAGVRVGQVESIALEPGKEVADVTLSIDKKYNQIPIDSVATVFTSGLLGDQYVGLQFGSAKKFVSDGGTLALSKSTEPLEAMLGKFFGAGASADNLGGTYTVKARFTNVGALSPGAPVKMAGVAIGSVQSVQADPVKLDALVTLAIDKKYDQIPDDSSAAVFTSGLIGSQYVAVQPGGSPDMLKDGDEMILTQSAMQLEDLIGKFLVNGSPSDKGGNKPADGAK
;
A
#
# COMPACT_ATOMS: atom_id res chain seq x y z
N MET A 1 2.33 -33.93 -63.19
CA MET A 1 1.12 -33.24 -62.70
C MET A 1 1.40 -31.75 -62.66
N THR A 2 0.93 -31.01 -63.66
CA THR A 2 1.20 -29.57 -63.79
C THR A 2 0.19 -28.80 -62.92
N GLN A 3 0.61 -28.31 -61.76
CA GLN A 3 -0.23 -27.47 -60.92
C GLN A 3 -0.70 -26.25 -61.72
N ARG A 4 -2.03 -26.09 -61.85
CA ARG A 4 -2.63 -24.97 -62.56
C ARG A 4 -2.34 -23.70 -61.77
N LYS A 5 -1.48 -22.83 -62.32
CA LYS A 5 -1.07 -21.52 -61.76
C LYS A 5 -2.24 -20.61 -61.35
N SER A 6 -3.45 -20.88 -61.84
CA SER A 6 -4.69 -20.18 -61.46
C SER A 6 -5.02 -20.28 -59.97
N TYR A 7 -4.70 -21.39 -59.30
CA TYR A 7 -5.00 -21.55 -57.87
C TYR A 7 -4.08 -20.70 -56.99
N ALA A 8 -2.81 -20.53 -57.38
CA ALA A 8 -1.84 -19.72 -56.65
C ALA A 8 -2.19 -18.21 -56.68
N VAL A 9 -2.79 -17.74 -57.78
CA VAL A 9 -3.26 -16.35 -57.89
C VAL A 9 -4.50 -16.13 -57.03
N GLY A 10 -5.43 -17.11 -57.01
CA GLY A 10 -6.64 -17.04 -56.19
C GLY A 10 -6.34 -17.06 -54.68
N THR A 11 -5.40 -17.90 -54.23
CA THR A 11 -5.00 -17.94 -52.82
C THR A 11 -4.25 -16.68 -52.41
N GLY A 12 -3.39 -16.13 -53.26
CA GLY A 12 -2.70 -14.86 -53.01
C GLY A 12 -3.68 -13.70 -52.81
N LEU A 13 -4.69 -13.57 -53.69
CA LEU A 13 -5.72 -12.54 -53.57
C LEU A 13 -6.54 -12.69 -52.28
N PHE A 14 -6.90 -13.93 -51.92
CA PHE A 14 -7.65 -14.20 -50.69
C PHE A 14 -6.87 -13.80 -49.44
N ILE A 15 -5.56 -14.11 -49.39
CA ILE A 15 -4.69 -13.73 -48.27
C ILE A 15 -4.59 -12.20 -48.15
N VAL A 16 -4.40 -11.49 -49.26
CA VAL A 16 -4.31 -10.02 -49.26
C VAL A 16 -5.62 -9.39 -48.79
N LEU A 17 -6.76 -9.88 -49.25
CA LEU A 17 -8.07 -9.41 -48.78
C LEU A 17 -8.28 -9.70 -47.30
N GLY A 18 -7.83 -10.86 -46.81
CA GLY A 18 -7.85 -11.19 -45.38
C GLY A 18 -7.02 -10.21 -44.54
N PHE A 19 -5.80 -9.91 -44.97
CA PHE A 19 -4.95 -8.91 -44.29
C PHE A 19 -5.56 -7.50 -44.35
N ALA A 20 -6.15 -7.11 -45.48
CA ALA A 20 -6.84 -5.83 -45.60
C ALA A 20 -8.05 -5.74 -44.65
N ALA A 21 -8.83 -6.81 -44.52
CA ALA A 21 -9.95 -6.88 -43.59
C ALA A 21 -9.49 -6.82 -42.12
N LEU A 22 -8.39 -7.50 -41.77
CA LEU A 22 -7.80 -7.42 -40.43
C LEU A 22 -7.26 -6.02 -40.11
N ALA A 23 -6.57 -5.39 -41.06
CA ALA A 23 -6.10 -4.01 -40.91
C ALA A 23 -7.27 -3.03 -40.73
N TYR A 24 -8.37 -3.21 -41.49
CA TYR A 24 -9.58 -2.42 -41.33
C TYR A 24 -10.22 -2.61 -39.94
N LEU A 25 -10.39 -3.87 -39.49
CA LEU A 25 -10.92 -4.17 -38.16
C LEU A 25 -10.06 -3.58 -37.04
N ALA A 26 -8.72 -3.58 -37.18
CA ALA A 26 -7.81 -2.97 -36.22
C ALA A 26 -8.02 -1.44 -36.06
N THR A 27 -8.52 -0.75 -37.10
CA THR A 27 -8.87 0.67 -37.00
C THR A 27 -10.25 0.91 -36.38
N GLN A 28 -11.19 -0.04 -36.52
CA GLN A 28 -12.50 0.06 -35.91
C GLN A 28 -12.49 -0.21 -34.40
N THR A 29 -11.66 -1.14 -33.92
CA THR A 29 -11.59 -1.47 -32.47
C THR A 29 -11.07 -0.30 -31.62
N THR A 30 -10.32 0.63 -32.22
CA THR A 30 -9.84 1.85 -31.56
C THR A 30 -10.94 2.93 -31.43
N SER A 31 -12.03 2.82 -32.19
CA SER A 31 -13.06 3.88 -32.32
C SER A 31 -14.40 3.57 -31.63
N VAL A 32 -14.61 2.35 -31.12
CA VAL A 32 -15.88 1.91 -30.50
C VAL A 32 -16.11 2.37 -29.05
N ALA A 33 -15.31 3.31 -28.53
CA ALA A 33 -15.57 3.96 -27.24
C ALA A 33 -16.13 5.39 -27.36
N ASN A 34 -16.50 5.86 -28.56
CA ASN A 34 -17.22 7.12 -28.78
C ASN A 34 -18.74 6.94 -28.68
N VAL A 35 -19.20 6.29 -27.60
CA VAL A 35 -20.59 6.43 -27.18
C VAL A 35 -20.78 7.91 -26.90
N HIS A 36 -21.58 8.56 -27.74
CA HIS A 36 -21.90 9.97 -27.65
C HIS A 36 -22.45 10.25 -26.24
N GLN A 37 -21.60 10.79 -25.37
CA GLN A 37 -22.05 11.41 -24.15
C GLN A 37 -22.87 12.62 -24.58
N GLY A 38 -24.09 12.72 -24.06
CA GLY A 38 -24.91 13.91 -24.23
C GLY A 38 -24.18 15.15 -23.71
N PRO A 39 -24.83 16.33 -23.75
CA PRO A 39 -24.19 17.54 -23.25
C PRO A 39 -23.70 17.33 -21.81
N SER A 40 -22.41 17.57 -21.57
CA SER A 40 -21.76 17.46 -20.27
C SER A 40 -21.25 18.82 -19.79
N TYR A 41 -20.84 18.89 -18.52
CA TYR A 41 -20.14 20.02 -17.92
C TYR A 41 -18.92 19.50 -17.16
N THR A 42 -17.93 20.36 -17.01
CA THR A 42 -16.65 20.05 -16.41
C THR A 42 -16.64 20.39 -14.93
N VAL A 43 -16.01 19.53 -14.13
CA VAL A 43 -15.81 19.74 -12.69
C VAL A 43 -14.37 19.37 -12.34
N SER A 44 -13.64 20.29 -11.74
CA SER A 44 -12.26 20.05 -11.32
C SER A 44 -12.17 19.59 -9.87
N THR A 45 -11.22 18.72 -9.58
CA THR A 45 -10.90 18.26 -8.23
C THR A 45 -9.41 17.93 -8.14
N HIS A 46 -8.84 17.97 -6.94
CA HIS A 46 -7.42 17.75 -6.71
C HIS A 46 -7.22 16.53 -5.83
N PHE A 47 -6.27 15.65 -6.10
CA PHE A 47 -5.99 14.50 -5.24
C PHE A 47 -4.51 14.41 -4.91
N ALA A 48 -4.16 14.11 -3.66
CA ALA A 48 -2.78 13.82 -3.28
C ALA A 48 -2.29 12.50 -3.91
N ASN A 49 -3.20 11.54 -4.10
CA ASN A 49 -2.89 10.28 -4.78
C ASN A 49 -4.10 9.80 -5.58
N VAL A 50 -3.92 9.63 -6.89
CA VAL A 50 -4.95 9.13 -7.83
C VAL A 50 -4.80 7.63 -8.14
N GLY A 51 -3.80 6.96 -7.58
CA GLY A 51 -3.56 5.53 -7.75
C GLY A 51 -3.40 5.11 -9.21
N GLN A 52 -4.26 4.20 -9.66
CA GLN A 52 -4.36 3.70 -11.05
C GLN A 52 -5.54 4.33 -11.81
N LEU A 53 -6.03 5.48 -11.37
CA LEU A 53 -7.08 6.19 -12.08
C LEU A 53 -6.57 6.60 -13.46
N LYS A 54 -7.42 6.37 -14.47
CA LYS A 54 -7.12 6.64 -15.88
C LYS A 54 -8.19 7.54 -16.47
N GLU A 55 -7.86 8.21 -17.56
CA GLU A 55 -8.85 8.91 -18.38
C GLU A 55 -9.97 7.94 -18.78
N ARG A 56 -11.19 8.48 -18.90
CA ARG A 56 -12.44 7.73 -19.14
C ARG A 56 -12.86 6.80 -18.01
N ALA A 57 -12.14 6.76 -16.88
CA ALA A 57 -12.62 6.09 -15.69
C ALA A 57 -13.99 6.64 -15.28
N PRO A 58 -14.93 5.79 -14.85
CA PRO A 58 -16.29 6.26 -14.62
C PRO A 58 -16.38 7.19 -13.41
N VAL A 59 -17.24 8.19 -13.50
CA VAL A 59 -17.66 8.99 -12.33
C VAL A 59 -19.03 8.49 -11.90
N LYS A 60 -19.19 8.19 -10.61
CA LYS A 60 -20.41 7.58 -10.06
C LYS A 60 -20.96 8.36 -8.88
N ILE A 61 -22.29 8.43 -8.78
CA ILE A 61 -23.01 8.88 -7.59
C ILE A 61 -23.85 7.70 -7.11
N ALA A 62 -23.71 7.32 -5.83
CA ALA A 62 -24.42 6.17 -5.25
C ALA A 62 -24.35 4.88 -6.10
N GLY A 63 -23.20 4.64 -6.73
CA GLY A 63 -22.96 3.48 -7.60
C GLY A 63 -23.44 3.62 -9.05
N VAL A 64 -24.20 4.67 -9.39
CA VAL A 64 -24.70 4.94 -10.74
C VAL A 64 -23.73 5.82 -11.51
N ARG A 65 -23.39 5.45 -12.75
CA ARG A 65 -22.51 6.26 -13.60
C ARG A 65 -23.20 7.56 -14.03
N VAL A 66 -22.54 8.69 -13.79
CA VAL A 66 -23.03 10.05 -14.08
C VAL A 66 -22.09 10.84 -15.00
N GLY A 67 -20.91 10.30 -15.27
CA GLY A 67 -19.88 10.95 -16.06
C GLY A 67 -18.64 10.09 -16.18
N GLN A 68 -17.52 10.71 -16.54
CA GLN A 68 -16.21 10.09 -16.64
C GLN A 68 -15.08 11.08 -16.33
N VAL A 69 -13.90 10.56 -16.02
CA VAL A 69 -12.68 11.34 -15.91
C VAL A 69 -12.28 11.82 -17.31
N GLU A 70 -12.12 13.12 -17.46
CA GLU A 70 -11.72 13.75 -18.73
C GLU A 70 -10.21 13.82 -18.87
N SER A 71 -9.52 14.31 -17.83
CA SER A 71 -8.07 14.45 -17.83
C SER A 71 -7.48 14.31 -16.43
N ILE A 72 -6.23 13.86 -16.36
CA ILE A 72 -5.43 13.81 -15.12
C ILE A 72 -4.10 14.50 -15.44
N ALA A 73 -3.76 15.53 -14.68
CA ALA A 73 -2.52 16.27 -14.84
C ALA A 73 -1.80 16.41 -13.49
N LEU A 74 -0.48 16.36 -13.52
CA LEU A 74 0.36 16.71 -12.37
C LEU A 74 1.30 17.83 -12.82
N GLU A 75 1.05 19.05 -12.35
CA GLU A 75 1.93 20.17 -12.68
C GLU A 75 3.26 20.07 -11.90
N PRO A 76 4.41 20.33 -12.56
CA PRO A 76 5.69 20.37 -11.87
C PRO A 76 5.68 21.35 -10.69
N GLY A 77 5.99 20.85 -9.49
CA GLY A 77 6.01 21.64 -8.26
C GLY A 77 4.70 21.63 -7.45
N LYS A 78 3.64 20.99 -7.94
CA LYS A 78 2.44 20.68 -7.13
C LYS A 78 2.53 19.26 -6.56
N GLU A 79 2.15 19.10 -5.31
CA GLU A 79 2.07 17.79 -4.62
C GLU A 79 0.72 17.07 -4.84
N VAL A 80 -0.20 17.70 -5.60
CA VAL A 80 -1.54 17.17 -5.88
C VAL A 80 -1.77 17.08 -7.38
N ALA A 81 -2.42 16.01 -7.80
CA ALA A 81 -2.87 15.81 -9.18
C ALA A 81 -4.19 16.56 -9.41
N ASP A 82 -4.23 17.35 -10.48
CA ASP A 82 -5.39 18.03 -11.03
C ASP A 82 -6.20 17.03 -11.87
N VAL A 83 -7.45 16.77 -11.48
CA VAL A 83 -8.36 15.83 -12.16
C VAL A 83 -9.60 16.57 -12.63
N THR A 84 -9.85 16.53 -13.93
CA THR A 84 -11.06 17.10 -14.55
C THR A 84 -12.07 15.99 -14.80
N LEU A 85 -13.29 16.19 -14.33
CA LEU A 85 -14.42 15.28 -14.49
C LEU A 85 -15.39 15.86 -15.50
N SER A 86 -15.85 15.05 -16.45
CA SER A 86 -16.94 15.38 -17.35
C SER A 86 -18.23 14.71 -16.86
N ILE A 87 -19.20 15.52 -16.44
CA ILE A 87 -20.48 15.07 -15.86
C ILE A 87 -21.63 15.37 -16.81
N ASP A 88 -22.54 14.42 -17.04
CA ASP A 88 -23.70 14.67 -17.90
C ASP A 88 -24.55 15.83 -17.33
N LYS A 89 -24.97 16.80 -18.17
CA LYS A 89 -25.75 17.99 -17.73
C LYS A 89 -27.09 17.65 -17.06
N LYS A 90 -27.62 16.44 -17.29
CA LYS A 90 -28.82 15.95 -16.57
C LYS A 90 -28.58 15.78 -15.06
N TYR A 91 -27.32 15.76 -14.61
CA TYR A 91 -26.91 15.69 -13.20
C TYR A 91 -26.23 17.00 -12.75
N ASN A 92 -26.78 18.16 -13.09
CA ASN A 92 -26.26 19.48 -12.72
C ASN A 92 -26.59 19.92 -11.27
N GLN A 93 -27.11 19.02 -10.44
CA GLN A 93 -27.51 19.30 -9.06
C GLN A 93 -26.51 18.75 -8.03
N ILE A 94 -25.23 18.75 -8.37
CA ILE A 94 -24.16 18.30 -7.46
C ILE A 94 -23.81 19.46 -6.53
N PRO A 95 -24.01 19.34 -5.20
CA PRO A 95 -23.64 20.39 -4.25
C PRO A 95 -22.16 20.75 -4.31
N ILE A 96 -21.81 22.02 -4.11
CA ILE A 96 -20.41 22.50 -4.14
C ILE A 96 -19.52 21.90 -3.05
N ASP A 97 -20.11 21.42 -1.96
CA ASP A 97 -19.43 20.75 -0.84
C ASP A 97 -19.44 19.23 -1.00
N SER A 98 -19.75 18.72 -2.19
CA SER A 98 -19.63 17.29 -2.49
C SER A 98 -18.18 16.84 -2.43
N VAL A 99 -17.97 15.60 -2.01
CA VAL A 99 -16.65 15.01 -1.86
C VAL A 99 -16.39 14.03 -2.99
N ALA A 100 -15.32 14.24 -3.74
CA ALA A 100 -14.84 13.27 -4.74
C ALA A 100 -13.90 12.27 -4.07
N THR A 101 -14.13 10.97 -4.25
CA THR A 101 -13.29 9.90 -3.69
C THR A 101 -12.89 8.93 -4.79
N VAL A 102 -11.61 8.56 -4.87
CA VAL A 102 -11.16 7.52 -5.81
C VAL A 102 -11.33 6.14 -5.18
N PHE A 103 -12.14 5.30 -5.81
CA PHE A 103 -12.46 3.93 -5.37
C PHE A 103 -11.91 2.90 -6.36
N THR A 104 -11.61 1.70 -5.87
CA THR A 104 -11.29 0.53 -6.69
C THR A 104 -12.56 -0.31 -6.91
N SER A 105 -12.81 -0.76 -8.14
CA SER A 105 -13.96 -1.62 -8.43
C SER A 105 -13.68 -3.05 -7.94
N GLY A 106 -14.21 -3.43 -6.78
CA GLY A 106 -13.92 -4.75 -6.19
C GLY A 106 -12.46 -4.87 -5.73
N LEU A 107 -11.93 -6.11 -5.66
CA LEU A 107 -10.59 -6.36 -5.11
C LEU A 107 -9.44 -6.05 -6.08
N LEU A 108 -9.66 -6.17 -7.39
CA LEU A 108 -8.64 -5.99 -8.45
C LEU A 108 -9.13 -5.13 -9.64
N GLY A 109 -10.33 -4.58 -9.60
CA GLY A 109 -10.90 -3.90 -10.76
C GLY A 109 -10.40 -2.47 -10.94
N ASP A 110 -10.80 -1.87 -12.06
CA ASP A 110 -10.45 -0.49 -12.41
C ASP A 110 -10.88 0.52 -11.34
N GLN A 111 -10.08 1.57 -11.19
CA GLN A 111 -10.42 2.70 -10.34
C GLN A 111 -11.50 3.60 -10.96
N TYR A 112 -12.29 4.24 -10.12
CA TYR A 112 -13.36 5.15 -10.50
C TYR A 112 -13.50 6.28 -9.48
N VAL A 113 -14.10 7.39 -9.89
CA VAL A 113 -14.38 8.51 -8.98
C VAL A 113 -15.81 8.37 -8.47
N GLY A 114 -15.99 8.24 -7.17
CA GLY A 114 -17.27 8.36 -6.49
C GLY A 114 -17.49 9.78 -6.00
N LEU A 115 -18.67 10.33 -6.24
CA LEU A 115 -19.10 11.62 -5.70
C LEU A 115 -20.11 11.39 -4.57
N GLN A 116 -19.81 11.92 -3.40
CA GLN A 116 -20.73 11.93 -2.26
C GLN A 116 -21.27 13.34 -2.08
N PHE A 117 -22.59 13.49 -2.09
CA PHE A 117 -23.22 14.79 -1.93
C PHE A 117 -23.00 15.35 -0.53
N GLY A 118 -22.66 16.64 -0.50
CA GLY A 118 -22.71 17.43 0.72
C GLY A 118 -24.10 18.02 0.97
N SER A 119 -24.15 19.05 1.79
CA SER A 119 -25.36 19.71 2.28
C SER A 119 -25.55 21.12 1.73
N ALA A 120 -24.63 21.61 0.89
CA ALA A 120 -24.71 22.96 0.35
C ALA A 120 -25.92 23.13 -0.56
N LYS A 121 -26.56 24.29 -0.44
CA LYS A 121 -27.68 24.70 -1.32
C LYS A 121 -27.23 25.21 -2.69
N LYS A 122 -25.93 25.40 -2.87
CA LYS A 122 -25.32 25.84 -4.13
C LYS A 122 -24.77 24.62 -4.87
N PHE A 123 -24.97 24.58 -6.18
CA PHE A 123 -24.49 23.51 -7.05
C PHE A 123 -23.22 23.93 -7.80
N VAL A 124 -22.42 22.95 -8.18
CA VAL A 124 -21.22 23.15 -9.02
C VAL A 124 -21.65 23.54 -10.43
N SER A 125 -21.10 24.64 -10.94
CA SER A 125 -21.26 25.07 -12.33
C SER A 125 -20.20 24.46 -13.24
N ASP A 126 -20.38 24.57 -14.56
CA ASP A 126 -19.36 24.19 -15.54
C ASP A 126 -18.04 24.92 -15.26
N GLY A 127 -16.93 24.16 -15.24
CA GLY A 127 -15.60 24.63 -14.84
C GLY A 127 -15.42 24.85 -13.33
N GLY A 128 -16.41 24.48 -12.51
CA GLY A 128 -16.37 24.64 -11.06
C GLY A 128 -15.47 23.60 -10.37
N THR A 129 -14.95 23.94 -9.20
CA THR A 129 -14.07 23.05 -8.42
C THR A 129 -14.81 22.47 -7.22
N LEU A 130 -14.63 21.17 -6.96
CA LEU A 130 -15.04 20.53 -5.71
C LEU A 130 -14.01 20.84 -4.63
N ALA A 131 -14.45 21.42 -3.51
CA ALA A 131 -13.56 21.85 -2.43
C ALA A 131 -12.94 20.68 -1.66
N LEU A 132 -13.55 19.49 -1.73
CA LEU A 132 -13.19 18.34 -0.92
C LEU A 132 -12.97 17.12 -1.80
N SER A 133 -11.83 16.49 -1.60
CA SER A 133 -11.48 15.23 -2.23
C SER A 133 -10.85 14.28 -1.20
N LYS A 134 -11.04 12.99 -1.42
CA LYS A 134 -10.38 11.92 -0.66
C LYS A 134 -9.61 11.05 -1.64
N SER A 135 -8.30 10.97 -1.40
CA SER A 135 -7.41 10.12 -2.18
C SER A 135 -7.69 8.65 -1.88
N THR A 136 -7.34 7.75 -2.80
CA THR A 136 -7.38 6.32 -2.51
C THR A 136 -6.43 6.02 -1.36
N GLU A 137 -6.95 5.44 -0.29
CA GLU A 137 -6.10 4.87 0.75
C GLU A 137 -5.52 3.55 0.22
N PRO A 138 -4.20 3.33 0.32
CA PRO A 138 -3.61 2.04 -0.02
C PRO A 138 -4.29 0.91 0.74
N LEU A 139 -4.41 -0.27 0.12
CA LEU A 139 -5.04 -1.43 0.74
C LEU A 139 -4.37 -1.75 2.09
N GLU A 140 -3.06 -1.54 2.20
CA GLU A 140 -2.25 -1.72 3.39
C GLU A 140 -2.73 -0.83 4.55
N ALA A 141 -3.11 0.42 4.28
CA ALA A 141 -3.65 1.33 5.28
C ALA A 141 -5.05 0.90 5.75
N MET A 142 -5.88 0.43 4.82
CA MET A 142 -7.21 -0.10 5.13
C MET A 142 -7.12 -1.42 5.91
N LEU A 143 -6.21 -2.31 5.52
CA LEU A 143 -5.91 -3.55 6.23
C LEU A 143 -5.31 -3.26 7.61
N GLY A 144 -4.45 -2.25 7.73
CA GLY A 144 -3.97 -1.76 9.03
C GLY A 144 -5.10 -1.28 9.92
N LYS A 145 -6.10 -0.58 9.39
CA LYS A 145 -7.31 -0.19 10.14
C LYS A 145 -8.21 -1.38 10.46
N PHE A 146 -8.38 -2.33 9.53
CA PHE A 146 -9.28 -3.47 9.67
C PHE A 146 -8.72 -4.55 10.60
N PHE A 147 -7.46 -4.94 10.41
CA PHE A 147 -6.75 -5.87 11.30
C PHE A 147 -6.27 -5.20 12.58
N GLY A 148 -5.99 -3.90 12.57
CA GLY A 148 -5.80 -3.11 13.79
C GLY A 148 -7.09 -3.00 14.62
N ALA A 149 -8.26 -2.98 13.98
CA ALA A 149 -9.55 -3.07 14.67
C ALA A 149 -9.91 -4.50 15.10
N GLY A 150 -9.48 -5.53 14.36
CA GLY A 150 -9.70 -6.94 14.70
C GLY A 150 -8.95 -7.44 15.93
N ALA A 151 -7.90 -6.73 16.37
CA ALA A 151 -7.22 -6.96 17.64
C ALA A 151 -7.71 -6.05 18.78
N SER A 152 -8.74 -5.24 18.55
CA SER A 152 -9.13 -4.12 19.43
C SER A 152 -10.60 -4.18 19.87
N ALA A 153 -11.10 -5.36 20.24
CA ALA A 153 -12.41 -5.45 20.92
C ALA A 153 -12.38 -4.90 22.37
N ASP A 154 -11.19 -4.65 22.94
CA ASP A 154 -11.01 -4.24 24.35
C ASP A 154 -10.50 -2.80 24.55
N ASN A 155 -10.39 -1.99 23.49
CA ASN A 155 -9.74 -0.68 23.53
C ASN A 155 -10.65 0.49 23.99
N LEU A 156 -11.50 0.29 25.00
CA LEU A 156 -12.25 1.38 25.64
C LEU A 156 -11.38 2.27 26.56
N GLY A 157 -10.16 1.82 26.91
CA GLY A 157 -9.24 2.52 27.82
C GLY A 157 -8.22 3.46 27.15
N GLY A 158 -8.15 3.48 25.81
CA GLY A 158 -7.14 4.21 25.06
C GLY A 158 -5.73 3.58 25.13
N THR A 159 -4.79 4.16 24.39
CA THR A 159 -3.40 3.71 24.30
C THR A 159 -2.42 4.84 24.66
N TYR A 160 -1.18 4.48 24.95
CA TYR A 160 -0.03 5.40 25.00
C TYR A 160 1.04 4.93 24.02
N THR A 161 1.87 5.86 23.55
CA THR A 161 2.88 5.62 22.53
C THR A 161 4.26 5.43 23.13
N VAL A 162 5.03 4.48 22.59
CA VAL A 162 6.42 4.25 22.97
C VAL A 162 7.23 4.04 21.68
N LYS A 163 8.43 4.62 21.62
CA LYS A 163 9.32 4.52 20.47
C LYS A 163 10.39 3.48 20.72
N ALA A 164 10.83 2.80 19.67
CA ALA A 164 11.98 1.91 19.72
C ALA A 164 12.72 1.99 18.39
N ARG A 165 14.06 1.92 18.42
CA ARG A 165 14.90 2.00 17.22
C ARG A 165 15.56 0.66 16.95
N PHE A 166 15.49 0.21 15.72
CA PHE A 166 16.08 -1.07 15.31
C PHE A 166 16.95 -0.88 14.08
N THR A 167 18.09 -1.55 14.03
CA THR A 167 18.91 -1.58 12.81
C THR A 167 18.25 -2.38 11.69
N ASN A 168 17.42 -3.37 12.03
CA ASN A 168 16.66 -4.17 11.07
C ASN A 168 15.33 -4.61 11.70
N VAL A 169 14.24 -4.31 11.01
CA VAL A 169 12.86 -4.66 11.41
C VAL A 169 12.25 -5.70 10.47
N GLY A 170 13.04 -6.30 9.58
CA GLY A 170 12.63 -7.25 8.55
C GLY A 170 11.33 -6.87 7.85
N ALA A 171 10.30 -7.71 8.01
CA ALA A 171 8.96 -7.52 7.43
C ALA A 171 7.94 -6.98 8.44
N LEU A 172 8.38 -6.34 9.53
CA LEU A 172 7.49 -5.68 10.49
C LEU A 172 6.70 -4.56 9.80
N SER A 173 5.39 -4.55 10.02
CA SER A 173 4.47 -3.58 9.42
C SER A 173 3.50 -2.99 10.46
N PRO A 174 2.89 -1.83 10.18
CA PRO A 174 1.82 -1.29 11.00
C PRO A 174 0.70 -2.31 11.23
N GLY A 175 0.19 -2.37 12.46
CA GLY A 175 -0.79 -3.37 12.91
C GLY A 175 -0.19 -4.67 13.44
N ALA A 176 1.11 -4.91 13.28
CA ALA A 176 1.79 -6.04 13.90
C ALA A 176 1.60 -6.01 15.44
N PRO A 177 1.38 -7.16 16.10
CA PRO A 177 1.09 -7.17 17.53
C PRO A 177 2.32 -6.77 18.35
N VAL A 178 2.09 -6.03 19.43
CA VAL A 178 3.07 -5.84 20.50
C VAL A 178 2.71 -6.82 21.61
N LYS A 179 3.63 -7.69 21.99
CA LYS A 179 3.39 -8.78 22.94
C LYS A 179 4.28 -8.66 24.17
N MET A 180 3.73 -8.99 25.32
CA MET A 180 4.49 -9.19 26.56
C MET A 180 4.15 -10.58 27.10
N ALA A 181 5.17 -11.38 27.41
CA ALA A 181 5.01 -12.77 27.84
C ALA A 181 4.09 -13.62 26.92
N GLY A 182 4.12 -13.33 25.61
CA GLY A 182 3.29 -14.00 24.60
C GLY A 182 1.86 -13.47 24.45
N VAL A 183 1.42 -12.58 25.34
CA VAL A 183 0.09 -11.95 25.32
C VAL A 183 0.15 -10.62 24.55
N ALA A 184 -0.82 -10.36 23.68
CA ALA A 184 -0.90 -9.08 22.98
C ALA A 184 -1.29 -7.96 23.96
N ILE A 185 -0.48 -6.90 24.01
CA ILE A 185 -0.68 -5.72 24.88
C ILE A 185 -0.85 -4.43 24.09
N GLY A 186 -0.79 -4.51 22.75
CA GLY A 186 -0.83 -3.35 21.88
C GLY A 186 -0.52 -3.73 20.42
N SER A 187 -0.20 -2.72 19.62
CA SER A 187 0.13 -2.87 18.20
C SER A 187 1.18 -1.87 17.72
N VAL A 188 1.88 -2.21 16.66
CA VAL A 188 2.80 -1.31 15.97
C VAL A 188 1.99 -0.25 15.23
N GLN A 189 2.19 1.02 15.56
CA GLN A 189 1.52 2.13 14.93
C GLN A 189 2.21 2.56 13.62
N SER A 190 3.54 2.66 13.62
CA SER A 190 4.30 3.03 12.43
C SER A 190 5.73 2.46 12.43
N VAL A 191 6.29 2.31 11.24
CA VAL A 191 7.67 1.89 10.99
C VAL A 191 8.25 2.87 9.96
N GLN A 192 9.29 3.60 10.31
CA GLN A 192 9.87 4.65 9.47
C GLN A 192 11.40 4.53 9.46
N ALA A 193 12.02 4.64 8.28
CA ALA A 193 13.46 4.74 8.18
C ALA A 193 13.93 6.16 8.53
N ASP A 194 14.89 6.28 9.44
CA ASP A 194 15.53 7.54 9.80
C ASP A 194 16.67 7.83 8.80
N PRO A 195 16.56 8.85 7.93
CA PRO A 195 17.55 9.11 6.89
C PRO A 195 18.89 9.63 7.43
N VAL A 196 18.95 10.02 8.71
CA VAL A 196 20.16 10.53 9.36
C VAL A 196 20.82 9.45 10.19
N LYS A 197 20.05 8.74 11.03
CA LYS A 197 20.58 7.68 11.89
C LYS A 197 20.74 6.33 11.18
N LEU A 198 20.13 6.18 10.01
CA LEU A 198 20.14 4.96 9.20
C LEU A 198 19.59 3.73 9.95
N ASP A 199 18.69 3.98 10.90
CA ASP A 199 17.94 2.97 11.64
C ASP A 199 16.44 3.07 11.35
N ALA A 200 15.66 2.07 11.77
CA ALA A 200 14.22 2.08 11.70
C ALA A 200 13.64 2.56 13.04
N LEU A 201 12.94 3.69 13.02
CA LEU A 201 12.13 4.17 14.13
C LEU A 201 10.76 3.49 14.08
N VAL A 202 10.47 2.70 15.11
CA VAL A 202 9.18 2.02 15.29
C VAL A 202 8.41 2.73 16.39
N THR A 203 7.15 3.08 16.10
CA THR A 203 6.22 3.62 17.12
C THR A 203 5.24 2.53 17.52
N LEU A 204 5.20 2.22 18.81
CA LEU A 204 4.34 1.22 19.44
C LEU A 204 3.16 1.94 20.09
N ALA A 205 1.96 1.41 19.94
CA ALA A 205 0.79 1.81 20.71
C ALA A 205 0.47 0.70 21.72
N ILE A 206 0.59 1.00 23.00
CA ILE A 206 0.36 0.06 24.11
C ILE A 206 -0.94 0.44 24.81
N ASP A 207 -1.78 -0.54 25.14
CA ASP A 207 -3.04 -0.29 25.84
C ASP A 207 -2.75 0.31 27.24
N LYS A 208 -3.47 1.37 27.63
CA LYS A 208 -3.25 2.05 28.93
C LYS A 208 -3.45 1.18 30.16
N LYS A 209 -4.13 0.03 30.02
CA LYS A 209 -4.26 -0.97 31.10
C LYS A 209 -2.92 -1.65 31.46
N TYR A 210 -1.88 -1.46 30.64
CA TYR A 210 -0.52 -1.92 30.85
C TYR A 210 0.45 -0.73 31.08
N ASP A 211 0.11 0.20 31.97
CA ASP A 211 0.92 1.40 32.28
C ASP A 211 2.07 1.13 33.27
N GLN A 212 2.22 -0.10 33.75
CA GLN A 212 3.26 -0.51 34.70
C GLN A 212 4.48 -1.16 34.03
N ILE A 213 4.81 -0.76 32.80
CA ILE A 213 6.00 -1.25 32.10
C ILE A 213 7.20 -0.39 32.53
N PRO A 214 8.25 -0.98 33.14
CA PRO A 214 9.45 -0.25 33.55
C PRO A 214 10.14 0.47 32.38
N ASP A 215 10.74 1.63 32.62
CA ASP A 215 11.43 2.42 31.58
C ASP A 215 12.72 1.77 31.03
N ASP A 216 13.30 0.83 31.78
CA ASP A 216 14.43 -0.01 31.36
C ASP A 216 14.01 -1.29 30.62
N SER A 217 12.74 -1.41 30.24
CA SER A 217 12.24 -2.54 29.45
C SER A 217 12.88 -2.57 28.06
N SER A 218 12.96 -3.78 27.48
CA SER A 218 13.51 -3.99 26.14
C SER A 218 12.46 -4.41 25.11
N ALA A 219 12.71 -4.07 23.84
CA ALA A 219 11.87 -4.43 22.71
C ALA A 219 12.65 -5.32 21.72
N ALA A 220 12.07 -6.43 21.31
CA ALA A 220 12.68 -7.36 20.36
C ALA A 220 11.74 -7.65 19.19
N VAL A 221 12.25 -7.64 17.96
CA VAL A 221 11.46 -8.07 16.79
C VAL A 221 11.61 -9.57 16.58
N PHE A 222 10.50 -10.29 16.64
CA PHE A 222 10.46 -11.73 16.43
C PHE A 222 9.53 -12.12 15.29
N THR A 223 9.80 -13.27 14.68
CA THR A 223 8.94 -13.91 13.69
C THR A 223 7.98 -14.86 14.39
N SER A 224 6.70 -14.83 14.05
CA SER A 224 5.71 -15.77 14.57
C SER A 224 5.94 -17.15 13.95
N GLY A 225 6.48 -18.11 14.71
CA GLY A 225 6.84 -19.42 14.17
C GLY A 225 7.97 -19.35 13.13
N LEU A 226 8.05 -20.33 12.22
CA LEU A 226 9.16 -20.46 11.28
C LEU A 226 9.07 -19.48 10.07
N ILE A 227 7.85 -19.12 9.64
CA ILE A 227 7.61 -18.33 8.41
C ILE A 227 6.51 -17.28 8.60
N GLY A 228 6.09 -17.00 9.84
CA GLY A 228 4.96 -16.11 10.10
C GLY A 228 5.31 -14.63 10.02
N SER A 229 4.32 -13.80 10.33
CA SER A 229 4.48 -12.35 10.43
C SER A 229 5.36 -11.96 11.62
N GLN A 230 5.99 -10.79 11.50
CA GLN A 230 6.80 -10.24 12.59
C GLN A 230 5.94 -9.55 13.64
N TYR A 231 6.44 -9.54 14.87
CA TYR A 231 5.83 -8.88 16.02
C TYR A 231 6.90 -8.29 16.93
N VAL A 232 6.52 -7.34 17.78
CA VAL A 232 7.43 -6.77 18.78
C VAL A 232 7.15 -7.43 20.13
N ALA A 233 8.15 -8.06 20.73
CA ALA A 233 8.10 -8.54 22.09
C ALA A 233 8.67 -7.49 23.04
N VAL A 234 7.92 -7.16 24.08
CA VAL A 234 8.37 -6.33 25.20
C VAL A 234 8.77 -7.25 26.34
N GLN A 235 9.99 -7.08 26.82
CA GLN A 235 10.51 -7.74 28.01
C GLN A 235 10.68 -6.70 29.12
N PRO A 236 9.88 -6.78 30.21
CA PRO A 236 9.98 -5.87 31.34
C PRO A 236 11.37 -5.87 31.96
N GLY A 237 11.86 -4.67 32.29
CA GLY A 237 13.05 -4.48 33.09
C GLY A 237 12.75 -4.49 34.60
N GLY A 238 13.63 -3.89 35.39
CA GLY A 238 13.55 -3.84 36.85
C GLY A 238 13.53 -2.43 37.44
N SER A 239 13.42 -1.41 36.60
CA SER A 239 13.39 -0.02 37.04
C SER A 239 12.15 0.29 37.89
N PRO A 240 12.28 1.12 38.94
CA PRO A 240 11.13 1.63 39.68
C PRO A 240 10.31 2.65 38.88
N ASP A 241 10.89 3.22 37.82
CA ASP A 241 10.23 4.20 36.95
C ASP A 241 9.56 3.51 35.75
N MET A 242 8.41 4.05 35.33
CA MET A 242 7.57 3.48 34.25
C MET A 242 7.66 4.29 32.97
N LEU A 243 7.53 3.60 31.82
CA LEU A 243 7.38 4.22 30.51
C LEU A 243 6.15 5.12 30.46
N LYS A 244 6.34 6.32 29.90
CA LYS A 244 5.29 7.31 29.65
C LYS A 244 5.00 7.44 28.16
N ASP A 245 3.93 8.15 27.86
CA ASP A 245 3.57 8.47 26.48
C ASP A 245 4.67 9.30 25.81
N GLY A 246 5.17 8.79 24.68
CA GLY A 246 6.22 9.39 23.88
C GLY A 246 7.64 8.93 24.23
N ASP A 247 7.83 8.14 25.30
CA ASP A 247 9.14 7.65 25.73
C ASP A 247 9.78 6.71 24.70
N GLU A 248 11.10 6.53 24.79
CA GLU A 248 11.89 5.68 23.89
C GLU A 248 12.52 4.52 24.67
N MET A 249 12.24 3.28 24.25
CA MET A 249 12.89 2.08 24.76
C MET A 249 14.30 2.00 24.18
N ILE A 250 15.29 2.11 25.05
CA ILE A 250 16.70 2.15 24.68
C ILE A 250 17.25 0.77 24.32
N LEU A 251 16.74 -0.28 24.97
CA LEU A 251 17.19 -1.65 24.77
C LEU A 251 16.38 -2.30 23.65
N THR A 252 17.00 -2.51 22.51
CA THR A 252 16.34 -3.08 21.32
C THR A 252 17.10 -4.25 20.73
N GLN A 253 16.37 -5.28 20.29
CA GLN A 253 16.91 -6.41 19.55
C GLN A 253 16.25 -6.48 18.17
N SER A 254 17.07 -6.25 17.13
CA SER A 254 16.65 -6.30 15.72
C SER A 254 16.21 -7.70 15.29
N ALA A 255 15.40 -7.76 14.24
CA ALA A 255 15.00 -9.00 13.61
C ALA A 255 16.23 -9.76 13.10
N MET A 256 16.25 -11.07 13.27
CA MET A 256 17.28 -11.93 12.69
C MET A 256 16.94 -12.22 11.22
N GLN A 257 17.91 -12.07 10.33
CA GLN A 257 17.80 -12.58 8.97
C GLN A 257 18.08 -14.09 8.97
N LEU A 258 17.29 -14.84 8.20
CA LEU A 258 17.47 -16.30 8.10
C LEU A 258 18.86 -16.63 7.53
N GLU A 259 19.35 -15.76 6.66
CA GLU A 259 20.68 -15.78 6.08
C GLU A 259 21.77 -15.74 7.16
N ASP A 260 21.63 -14.89 8.17
CA ASP A 260 22.57 -14.80 9.30
C ASP A 260 22.57 -16.07 10.14
N LEU A 261 21.39 -16.69 10.33
CA LEU A 261 21.25 -17.93 11.07
C LEU A 261 21.87 -19.11 10.33
N ILE A 262 21.62 -19.22 9.02
CA ILE A 262 22.22 -20.25 8.16
C ILE A 262 23.74 -20.06 8.13
N GLY A 263 24.22 -18.82 7.95
CA GLY A 263 25.65 -18.50 7.97
C GLY A 263 26.31 -18.91 9.28
N LYS A 264 25.72 -18.53 10.43
CA LYS A 264 26.22 -18.93 11.75
C LYS A 264 26.21 -20.44 11.96
N PHE A 265 25.21 -21.15 11.43
CA PHE A 265 25.15 -22.61 11.51
C PHE A 265 26.19 -23.31 10.64
N LEU A 266 26.39 -22.85 9.39
CA LEU A 266 27.38 -23.43 8.47
C LEU A 266 28.82 -23.22 8.98
N VAL A 267 29.10 -22.04 9.56
CA VAL A 267 30.41 -21.70 10.10
C VAL A 267 30.70 -22.46 11.41
N ASN A 268 29.72 -22.61 12.30
CA ASN A 268 29.91 -23.28 13.58
C ASN A 268 29.69 -24.81 13.53
N GLY A 269 29.08 -25.33 12.46
CA GLY A 269 28.78 -26.74 12.25
C GLY A 269 29.87 -27.52 11.51
N SER A 270 30.92 -26.85 11.01
CA SER A 270 32.08 -27.53 10.44
C SER A 270 32.97 -28.02 11.58
N PRO A 271 33.16 -29.34 11.79
CA PRO A 271 34.15 -29.82 12.73
C PRO A 271 35.50 -29.35 12.21
N SER A 272 36.10 -28.39 12.90
CA SER A 272 37.46 -27.93 12.63
C SER A 272 38.38 -29.13 12.78
N ASP A 273 38.77 -29.69 11.64
CA ASP A 273 39.72 -30.79 11.51
C ASP A 273 41.05 -30.29 12.09
N LYS A 274 41.31 -30.61 13.35
CA LYS A 274 42.60 -30.40 14.00
C LYS A 274 43.58 -31.37 13.37
N GLY A 275 44.05 -31.03 12.17
CA GLY A 275 45.21 -31.64 11.55
C GLY A 275 46.40 -31.50 12.49
N GLY A 276 46.78 -32.62 13.11
CA GLY A 276 47.92 -32.71 14.01
C GLY A 276 49.21 -32.42 13.27
N ASN A 277 49.78 -31.25 13.47
CA ASN A 277 51.15 -30.97 13.10
C ASN A 277 52.05 -31.34 14.28
N LYS A 278 52.61 -32.56 14.25
CA LYS A 278 53.62 -33.01 15.22
C LYS A 278 54.98 -32.50 14.72
N PRO A 279 55.71 -31.64 15.47
CA PRO A 279 57.05 -31.25 15.07
C PRO A 279 57.96 -32.46 15.16
N ALA A 280 58.70 -32.73 14.07
CA ALA A 280 59.84 -33.63 14.12
C ALA A 280 60.92 -32.97 14.97
N ASP A 281 61.07 -33.44 16.20
CA ASP A 281 62.15 -33.07 17.10
C ASP A 281 63.45 -33.69 16.58
N GLY A 282 64.37 -32.84 16.16
CA GLY A 282 65.72 -33.22 15.80
C GLY A 282 66.55 -33.41 17.06
N ALA A 283 67.00 -34.64 17.31
CA ALA A 283 68.01 -34.93 18.31
C ALA A 283 69.10 -35.81 17.70
N LYS A 284 70.26 -35.17 17.51
CA LYS A 284 71.64 -35.67 17.45
C LYS A 284 72.01 -36.77 16.45
#